data_AF-A0A109JF63-F1
#
_entry.id   AF-A0A109JF63-F1
#
_cell.length_a   1.000
_cell.length_b   1.000
_cell.length_c   1.000
_cell.angle_alpha   90.00
_cell.angle_beta   90.00
_cell.angle_gamma   90.00
#
_symmetry.space_group_name_H-M   'P 1'
#
loop_
_entity.id
_entity.type
_entity.pdbx_description
1 polymer ?
#
loop_
_entity_poly.entity_id
_entity_poly.type
_entity_poly.pdbx_seq_one_letter_code
_entity_poly.pdbx_strand_id
1 'polypeptide(L)' 'MPEQVKLPRKLSQEPGAPAQHRPSHQRVIEELDRWANSSGLQPPTEDETKGDRKARSRR' A
#
# COMPACT_ATOMS: atom_id res chain seq x y z
N MET A 1 -36.12 -2.45 24.96
CA MET A 1 -35.60 -1.88 23.69
C MET A 1 -35.07 -3.03 22.86
N PRO A 2 -35.48 -3.22 21.60
CA PRO A 2 -34.95 -4.32 20.80
C PRO A 2 -33.45 -4.07 20.52
N GLU A 3 -32.64 -5.07 20.85
CA GLU A 3 -31.20 -5.13 20.56
C GLU A 3 -31.00 -4.98 19.04
N GLN A 4 -30.24 -3.98 18.63
CA GLN A 4 -30.04 -3.66 17.22
C GLN A 4 -29.02 -4.62 16.62
N VAL A 5 -29.50 -5.77 16.12
CA VAL A 5 -28.65 -6.83 15.57
C VAL A 5 -27.99 -6.35 14.27
N LYS A 6 -26.66 -6.32 14.24
CA LYS A 6 -25.87 -5.85 13.10
C LYS A 6 -25.75 -6.97 12.06
N LEU A 7 -26.65 -6.97 11.08
CA LEU A 7 -26.66 -7.97 10.01
C LEU A 7 -25.45 -7.79 9.07
N PRO A 8 -24.94 -8.88 8.47
CA PRO A 8 -23.95 -8.82 7.41
C PRO A 8 -24.42 -7.94 6.24
N ARG A 9 -23.46 -7.24 5.62
CA ARG A 9 -23.74 -6.33 4.49
C ARG A 9 -24.40 -7.11 3.34
N LYS A 10 -25.41 -6.51 2.70
CA LYS A 10 -26.08 -7.11 1.55
C LYS A 10 -25.16 -7.05 0.32
N LEU A 11 -25.30 -8.03 -0.59
CA LEU A 11 -24.55 -8.05 -1.87
C LEU A 11 -24.78 -6.79 -2.70
N SER A 12 -25.99 -6.23 -2.66
CA SER A 12 -26.34 -4.97 -3.34
C SER A 12 -25.65 -3.74 -2.78
N GLN A 13 -25.03 -3.86 -1.60
CA GLN A 13 -24.25 -2.81 -0.96
C GLN A 13 -22.74 -3.01 -1.22
N GLU A 14 -22.34 -4.01 -2.03
CA GLU A 14 -20.96 -4.15 -2.47
C GLU A 14 -20.61 -2.94 -3.33
N PRO A 15 -19.48 -2.25 -3.07
CA PRO A 15 -18.90 -1.34 -4.04
C PRO A 15 -18.78 -2.08 -5.38
N GLY A 16 -19.25 -1.44 -6.46
CA GLY A 16 -19.12 -2.01 -7.79
C GLY A 16 -17.66 -2.29 -8.16
N ALA A 17 -17.45 -3.16 -9.15
CA ALA A 17 -16.12 -3.38 -9.68
C ALA A 17 -15.48 -2.04 -10.10
N PRO A 18 -14.17 -1.85 -9.89
CA PRO A 18 -13.48 -0.64 -10.33
C PRO A 18 -13.64 -0.48 -11.84
N ALA A 19 -13.68 0.77 -12.29
CA ALA A 19 -13.82 1.09 -13.71
C ALA A 19 -12.69 0.43 -14.52
N GLN A 20 -13.03 -0.12 -15.68
CA GLN A 20 -12.03 -0.68 -16.58
C GLN A 20 -11.07 0.43 -17.03
N HIS A 21 -9.79 0.26 -16.71
CA HIS A 21 -8.76 1.23 -17.07
C HIS A 21 -8.57 1.24 -18.59
N ARG A 22 -8.40 2.43 -19.17
CA ARG A 22 -7.96 2.55 -20.57
C ARG A 22 -6.54 1.95 -20.70
N PRO A 23 -6.17 1.34 -21.83
CA PRO A 23 -4.84 0.75 -22.01
C PRO A 23 -3.67 1.72 -21.72
N SER A 24 -3.86 3.03 -21.93
CA SER A 24 -2.88 4.05 -21.58
C SER A 24 -2.65 4.19 -20.06
N HIS A 25 -3.67 3.97 -19.23
CA HIS A 25 -3.55 4.00 -17.77
C HIS A 25 -2.82 2.77 -17.22
N GLN A 26 -2.86 1.65 -17.94
CA GLN A 26 -2.20 0.42 -17.51
C GLN A 26 -0.68 0.62 -17.40
N ARG A 27 -0.08 1.31 -18.38
CA ARG A 27 1.34 1.68 -18.36
C ARG A 27 1.71 2.59 -17.19
N VAL A 28 0.85 3.55 -16.86
CA VAL A 28 1.06 4.46 -15.73
C VAL A 28 0.99 3.70 -14.41
N ILE A 29 0.05 2.77 -14.26
CA ILE A 29 -0.06 1.93 -13.07
C ILE A 29 1.19 1.05 -12.89
N GLU A 30 1.65 0.41 -13.96
CA GLU A 30 2.87 -0.42 -13.94
C GLU A 30 4.12 0.41 -13.60
N GLU A 31 4.23 1.63 -14.12
CA GLU A 31 5.34 2.54 -13.82
C GLU A 31 5.32 3.00 -12.35
N LEU A 32 4.15 3.35 -11.82
CA LEU A 32 3.98 3.72 -10.42
C LEU A 32 4.27 2.56 -9.47
N ASP A 33 3.80 1.35 -9.79
CA ASP A 33 4.04 0.16 -9.00
C ASP A 33 5.53 -0.21 -8.98
N ARG A 34 6.20 -0.11 -10.14
CA ARG A 34 7.67 -0.26 -10.23
C ARG A 34 8.41 0.76 -9.39
N TRP A 35 7.97 2.01 -9.40
CA TRP A 35 8.60 3.10 -8.65
C TRP A 35 8.45 2.88 -7.14
N ALA A 36 7.24 2.59 -6.68
CA ALA A 36 6.94 2.32 -5.27
C ALA A 36 7.69 1.10 -4.72
N ASN A 37 7.92 0.09 -5.56
CA ASN A 37 8.63 -1.14 -5.18
C ASN A 37 10.12 -1.13 -5.58
N SER A 38 10.66 0.00 -6.03
CA SER A 38 12.08 0.10 -6.37
C SER A 38 12.94 0.16 -5.10
N SER A 39 14.09 -0.52 -5.11
CA SER A 39 15.00 -0.61 -3.95
C SER A 39 15.52 0.73 -3.45
N GLY A 40 15.56 1.75 -4.31
CA GLY A 40 15.98 3.11 -3.93
C GLY A 40 14.90 3.94 -3.22
N LEU A 41 13.65 3.46 -3.18
CA LEU A 41 12.51 4.15 -2.56
C LEU A 41 11.83 3.32 -1.48
N GLN A 42 12.30 2.09 -1.25
CA GLN A 42 11.93 1.36 -0.05
C GLN A 42 12.43 2.13 1.18
N PRO A 43 11.60 2.26 2.23
CA PRO A 43 12.07 2.79 3.50
C PRO A 43 13.25 1.92 3.97
N PRO A 44 14.32 2.52 4.54
CA PRO A 44 15.47 1.77 5.02
C PRO A 44 14.99 0.68 5.98
N THR A 45 15.43 -0.55 5.76
CA THR A 45 15.10 -1.66 6.66
C THR A 45 15.76 -1.42 8.02
N GLU A 46 15.15 -1.90 9.12
CA GLU A 46 15.67 -1.65 10.47
C GLU A 46 17.13 -2.11 10.63
N ASP A 47 17.54 -3.15 9.90
CA ASP A 47 18.91 -3.65 9.83
C ASP A 47 19.89 -2.65 9.20
N GLU A 48 19.48 -1.91 8.16
CA GLU A 48 20.28 -0.86 7.52
C GLU A 48 20.44 0.36 8.46
N THR A 49 19.39 0.73 9.20
CA THR A 49 19.46 1.87 10.14
C THR A 49 20.33 1.61 11.37
N LYS A 50 20.64 0.35 11.68
CA LYS A 50 21.49 -0.04 12.82
C LYS A 50 22.98 0.09 12.49
N GLY A 51 23.35 -0.10 11.23
CA GLY A 51 24.72 0.11 10.73
C GLY A 51 25.15 1.58 10.80
N ASP A 52 24.26 2.49 10.40
CA ASP A 52 24.57 3.91 10.29
C ASP A 52 24.61 4.62 11.67
N ARG A 53 23.70 4.25 12.59
CA ARG A 53 23.73 4.75 13.98
C ARG A 53 25.00 4.35 14.72
N LYS A 54 25.57 3.17 14.43
CA LYS A 54 26.82 2.70 15.04
C LYS A 54 28.06 3.38 14.44
N ALA A 55 27.99 3.85 13.20
CA ALA A 55 29.04 4.65 12.58
C ALA A 55 29.07 6.08 13.14
N ARG A 56 27.90 6.66 13.44
CA ARG A 56 27.78 8.01 14.02
C ARG A 56 28.14 8.08 15.51
N SER A 57 27.96 6.99 16.26
CA SER A 57 28.30 6.91 17.69
C SER A 57 29.79 6.70 17.98
N ARG A 58 30.63 6.49 16.95
CA ARG A 58 32.07 6.23 17.09
C ARG A 58 32.95 7.39 16.57
N ARG A 59 32.37 8.56 16.33
CA ARG A 59 33.11 9.79 16.04
C ARG A 59 33.04 10.73 17.22
#